data_AF-A0A0F9MH73-F1
#
_entry.id   AF-A0A0F9MH73-F1
#
_cell.length_a   1.000
_cell.length_b   1.000
_cell.length_c   1.000
_cell.angle_alpha   90.00
_cell.angle_beta   90.00
_cell.angle_gamma   90.00
#
_symmetry.space_group_name_H-M   'P 1'
#
loop_
_entity.id
_entity.type
_entity.pdbx_description
1 polymer ?
#
loop_
_entity_poly.entity_id
_entity_poly.type
_entity_poly.pdbx_seq_one_letter_code
_entity_poly.pdbx_strand_id
1 'polypeptide(L)'
;MKFKNGMLLILFFSLLSILKAQETSNTVSISTNTAKPWTRWWWMGSAVDEQNIKSSLLHFSKAGLGGVEITPIYGVEGEDANNVPFLSEAWLSLLDFTIQTADSLGLQVDMNLGTGWPYGGPQVSLANAASRLVIDSLMVPKGKRIAVRMVPNAPKDTLGASLLSVLAFDKEGGHLDLTPLVKNRQLQWKAKKQDYVVYTIYSGKTGQMVKRAAPGGEGYTVDHYSKKALEQYLTRFDAAFQNSGNGLRAIFN
;
A
#
# COMPACT_ATOMS: atom_id res chain seq x y z
N MET A 1 39.37 81.19 42.36
CA MET A 1 39.87 79.95 42.99
C MET A 1 38.95 78.79 42.58
N LYS A 2 39.51 77.78 41.88
CA LYS A 2 39.05 76.38 41.73
C LYS A 2 37.73 76.01 40.97
N PHE A 3 37.88 75.68 39.68
CA PHE A 3 37.56 74.41 38.96
C PHE A 3 36.43 73.44 39.43
N LYS A 4 35.50 73.09 38.51
CA LYS A 4 35.28 71.78 37.81
C LYS A 4 33.84 71.68 37.24
N ASN A 5 33.66 71.68 35.91
CA ASN A 5 33.56 70.52 35.00
C ASN A 5 32.34 69.60 35.21
N GLY A 6 31.48 69.50 34.20
CA GLY A 6 30.69 68.30 34.00
C GLY A 6 29.42 68.47 33.16
N MET A 7 29.54 68.20 31.85
CA MET A 7 28.60 67.36 31.10
C MET A 7 27.23 67.96 30.71
N LEU A 8 27.15 68.61 29.55
CA LEU A 8 25.99 68.43 28.64
C LEU A 8 26.29 68.92 27.21
N LEU A 9 27.35 68.40 26.60
CA LEU A 9 27.58 68.55 25.16
C LEU A 9 28.00 67.18 24.65
N ILE A 10 27.03 66.38 24.21
CA ILE A 10 27.09 65.27 23.22
C ILE A 10 25.65 64.69 23.22
N LEU A 11 24.77 65.35 22.46
CA LEU A 11 23.46 64.78 22.09
C LEU A 11 23.12 65.24 20.66
N PHE A 12 24.15 65.33 19.81
CA PHE A 12 24.02 65.72 18.41
C PHE A 12 24.99 64.96 17.49
N PHE A 13 25.40 63.74 17.88
CA PHE A 13 26.30 62.90 17.06
C PHE A 13 26.10 61.39 17.25
N SER A 14 24.88 60.92 17.51
CA SER A 14 24.57 59.48 17.59
C SER A 14 23.39 59.04 16.72
N LEU A 15 23.00 59.84 15.72
CA LEU A 15 21.91 59.50 14.80
C LEU A 15 22.39 59.13 13.38
N LEU A 16 23.67 58.78 13.23
CA LEU A 16 24.28 58.45 11.94
C LEU A 16 25.14 57.17 11.99
N SER A 17 24.84 56.26 12.91
CA SER A 17 25.54 54.98 12.99
C SER A 17 24.54 53.84 12.91
N ILE A 18 24.63 53.15 11.77
CA ILE A 18 24.13 51.79 11.51
C ILE A 18 22.64 51.70 11.13
N LEU A 19 22.27 52.40 10.06
CA LEU A 19 21.46 51.74 9.02
C LEU A 19 22.43 50.91 8.16
N LYS A 20 22.95 49.82 8.72
CA LYS A 20 23.15 48.66 7.85
C LYS A 20 21.75 48.17 7.58
N ALA A 21 21.17 48.64 6.47
CA ALA A 21 20.13 47.87 5.83
C ALA A 21 20.66 46.44 5.81
N GLN A 22 19.97 45.54 6.49
CA GLN A 22 20.12 44.13 6.15
C GLN A 22 19.75 44.10 4.68
N GLU A 23 20.74 43.96 3.80
CA GLU A 23 20.54 43.15 2.62
C GLU A 23 20.08 41.81 3.18
N THR A 24 18.77 41.66 3.35
CA THR A 24 18.18 40.35 3.19
C THR A 24 18.52 40.00 1.76
N SER A 25 19.68 39.40 1.58
CA SER A 25 19.86 38.42 0.53
C SER A 25 18.76 37.41 0.79
N ASN A 26 17.58 37.69 0.25
CA ASN A 26 16.57 36.70 -0.01
C ASN A 26 17.17 35.84 -1.14
N THR A 27 18.27 35.15 -0.85
CA THR A 27 18.44 33.82 -1.38
C THR A 27 17.30 33.03 -0.77
N VAL A 28 16.11 33.20 -1.35
CA VAL A 28 15.12 32.14 -1.38
C VAL A 28 15.93 30.98 -1.90
N SER A 29 16.30 30.09 -0.98
CA SER A 29 17.00 28.86 -1.28
C SER A 29 16.34 28.30 -2.53
N ILE A 30 17.13 28.05 -3.59
CA ILE A 30 16.64 27.37 -4.79
C ILE A 30 15.76 26.24 -4.28
N SER A 31 14.44 26.36 -4.49
CA SER A 31 13.49 25.38 -3.95
C SER A 31 13.90 24.07 -4.56
N THR A 32 14.52 23.21 -3.76
CA THR A 32 14.77 21.82 -4.16
C THR A 32 13.42 21.22 -4.52
N ASN A 33 13.40 20.28 -5.44
CA ASN A 33 12.17 19.62 -5.86
C ASN A 33 11.38 19.07 -4.64
N THR A 34 12.10 18.65 -3.60
CA THR A 34 11.55 18.19 -2.31
C THR A 34 10.74 19.23 -1.52
N ALA A 35 10.83 20.52 -1.83
CA ALA A 35 10.04 21.59 -1.20
C ALA A 35 8.81 22.01 -2.02
N LYS A 36 8.68 21.52 -3.27
CA LYS A 36 7.53 21.80 -4.14
C LYS A 36 6.38 20.81 -3.86
N PRO A 37 5.11 21.17 -4.13
CA PRO A 37 4.01 20.21 -4.11
C PRO A 37 4.12 19.20 -5.25
N TRP A 38 3.55 18.02 -5.05
CA TRP A 38 3.51 16.92 -6.02
C TRP A 38 2.06 16.51 -6.28
N THR A 39 1.81 15.80 -7.38
CA THR A 39 0.48 15.26 -7.70
C THR A 39 0.51 13.75 -7.86
N ARG A 40 -0.55 13.07 -7.41
CA ARG A 40 -0.84 11.72 -7.88
C ARG A 40 -1.38 11.81 -9.30
N TRP A 41 -0.82 11.00 -10.20
CA TRP A 41 -1.15 10.97 -11.61
C TRP A 41 -1.71 9.60 -11.98
N TRP A 42 -3.04 9.53 -12.03
CA TRP A 42 -3.77 8.31 -12.36
C TRP A 42 -3.61 7.98 -13.84
N TRP A 43 -3.04 6.82 -14.13
CA TRP A 43 -2.92 6.27 -15.48
C TRP A 43 -4.09 5.32 -15.72
N MET A 44 -5.21 5.89 -16.16
CA MET A 44 -6.44 5.14 -16.45
C MET A 44 -6.20 4.19 -17.62
N GLY A 45 -6.25 2.88 -17.37
CA GLY A 45 -5.94 1.86 -18.37
C GLY A 45 -4.48 1.86 -18.84
N SER A 46 -3.65 2.70 -18.22
CA SER A 46 -2.39 3.19 -18.81
C SER A 46 -2.51 3.61 -20.27
N ALA A 47 -3.68 4.13 -20.68
CA ALA A 47 -3.93 4.64 -22.02
C ALA A 47 -3.28 6.02 -22.22
N VAL A 48 -1.95 6.04 -22.15
CA VAL A 48 -1.09 7.22 -22.31
C VAL A 48 -0.13 7.03 -23.47
N ASP A 49 0.32 8.12 -24.06
CA ASP A 49 1.32 8.16 -25.13
C ASP A 49 2.38 9.23 -24.86
N GLU A 50 3.51 9.16 -25.56
CA GLU A 50 4.64 10.07 -25.38
C GLU A 50 4.27 11.55 -25.57
N GLN A 51 3.40 11.85 -26.53
CA GLN A 51 2.99 13.22 -26.82
C GLN A 51 2.19 13.81 -25.65
N ASN A 52 1.21 13.07 -25.14
CA ASN A 52 0.36 13.48 -24.03
C ASN A 52 1.11 13.46 -22.69
N ILE A 53 2.05 12.53 -22.49
CA ILE A 53 2.96 12.51 -21.34
C ILE A 53 3.79 13.81 -21.32
N LYS A 54 4.45 14.14 -22.44
CA LYS A 54 5.28 15.35 -22.53
C LYS A 54 4.49 16.62 -22.30
N SER A 55 3.31 16.72 -22.91
CA SER A 55 2.39 17.86 -22.72
C SER A 55 1.98 18.01 -21.24
N SER A 56 1.61 16.92 -20.58
CA SER A 56 1.20 16.91 -19.18
C SER A 56 2.34 17.35 -18.25
N LEU A 57 3.53 16.77 -18.42
CA LEU A 57 4.71 17.12 -17.62
C LEU A 57 5.14 18.59 -17.82
N LEU A 58 5.04 19.11 -19.04
CA LEU A 58 5.27 20.54 -19.31
C LEU A 58 4.29 21.43 -18.54
N HIS A 59 3.00 21.06 -18.49
CA HIS A 59 2.00 21.79 -17.72
C HIS A 59 2.25 21.68 -16.21
N PHE A 60 2.61 20.50 -15.70
CA PHE A 60 2.95 20.30 -14.29
C PHE A 60 4.15 21.13 -13.87
N SER A 61 5.23 21.14 -14.66
CA SER A 61 6.42 21.94 -14.41
C SER A 61 6.08 23.45 -14.41
N LYS A 62 5.33 23.93 -15.42
CA LYS A 62 4.87 25.33 -15.49
C LYS A 62 3.97 25.74 -14.32
N ALA A 63 3.16 24.82 -13.80
CA ALA A 63 2.31 25.04 -12.63
C ALA A 63 3.11 25.07 -11.31
N GLY A 64 4.42 24.80 -11.35
CA GLY A 64 5.29 24.83 -10.17
C GLY A 64 5.32 23.52 -9.38
N LEU A 65 4.81 22.42 -9.94
CA LEU A 65 4.95 21.11 -9.30
C LEU A 65 6.41 20.66 -9.26
N GLY A 66 6.72 19.86 -8.25
CA GLY A 66 8.00 19.18 -8.11
C GLY A 66 8.01 17.82 -8.80
N GLY A 67 6.90 17.10 -8.76
CA GLY A 67 6.88 15.77 -9.35
C GLY A 67 5.51 15.15 -9.42
N VAL A 68 5.51 13.92 -9.90
CA VAL A 68 4.32 13.11 -10.10
C VAL A 68 4.52 11.75 -9.43
N GLU A 69 3.44 11.21 -8.87
CA GLU A 69 3.36 9.81 -8.46
C GLU A 69 2.47 9.08 -9.47
N ILE A 70 3.05 8.22 -10.31
CA ILE A 70 2.28 7.42 -11.28
C ILE A 70 1.50 6.35 -10.53
N THR A 71 0.19 6.27 -10.80
CA THR A 71 -0.69 5.24 -10.22
C THR A 71 -1.52 4.59 -11.32
N PRO A 72 -1.11 3.40 -11.83
CA PRO A 72 -1.88 2.67 -12.82
C PRO A 72 -3.19 2.15 -12.22
N ILE A 73 -4.27 2.31 -12.96
CA ILE A 73 -5.62 1.99 -12.52
C ILE A 73 -6.49 1.55 -13.71
N TYR A 74 -7.69 1.03 -13.47
CA TYR A 74 -8.63 0.58 -14.52
C TYR A 74 -8.81 1.57 -15.67
N GLY A 75 -9.19 1.04 -16.84
CA GLY A 75 -9.42 1.80 -18.07
C GLY A 75 -10.64 2.72 -18.03
N VAL A 76 -10.73 3.57 -19.04
CA VAL A 76 -11.92 4.39 -19.32
C VAL A 76 -12.84 3.60 -20.25
N GLU A 77 -14.14 3.61 -19.95
CA GLU A 77 -15.14 2.93 -20.79
C GLU A 77 -15.10 3.47 -22.24
N GLY A 78 -14.97 2.56 -23.21
CA GLY A 78 -14.86 2.90 -24.63
C GLY A 78 -13.42 3.11 -25.13
N GLU A 79 -12.44 3.17 -24.22
CA GLU A 79 -11.02 3.38 -24.55
C GLU A 79 -10.18 2.09 -24.46
N ASP A 80 -10.84 0.92 -24.44
CA ASP A 80 -10.17 -0.37 -24.22
C ASP A 80 -9.07 -0.69 -25.24
N ALA A 81 -9.23 -0.20 -26.49
CA ALA A 81 -8.24 -0.37 -27.55
C ALA A 81 -6.93 0.38 -27.30
N ASN A 82 -6.95 1.40 -26.43
CA ASN A 82 -5.81 2.22 -26.07
C ASN A 82 -5.12 1.77 -24.78
N ASN A 83 -5.68 0.79 -24.07
CA ASN A 83 -5.12 0.27 -22.84
C ASN A 83 -3.73 -0.33 -23.06
N VAL A 84 -2.81 -0.03 -22.14
CA VAL A 84 -1.45 -0.60 -22.15
C VAL A 84 -1.29 -1.49 -20.91
N PRO A 85 -1.08 -2.81 -21.08
CA PRO A 85 -0.97 -3.71 -19.94
C PRO A 85 0.20 -3.36 -19.02
N PHE A 86 -0.08 -3.29 -17.71
CA PHE A 86 0.88 -2.96 -16.68
C PHE A 86 2.08 -3.93 -16.68
N LEU A 87 3.29 -3.35 -16.67
CA LEU A 87 4.58 -4.03 -16.78
C LEU A 87 4.80 -4.80 -18.10
N SER A 88 4.02 -4.53 -19.15
CA SER A 88 4.41 -4.93 -20.51
C SER A 88 5.63 -4.12 -20.99
N GLU A 89 6.33 -4.59 -22.02
CA GLU A 89 7.44 -3.86 -22.64
C GLU A 89 7.02 -2.44 -23.07
N ALA A 90 5.83 -2.31 -23.67
CA ALA A 90 5.27 -1.01 -24.05
C ALA A 90 5.04 -0.10 -22.83
N TRP A 91 4.52 -0.64 -21.74
CA TRP A 91 4.30 0.12 -20.51
C TRP A 91 5.62 0.60 -19.90
N LEU A 92 6.65 -0.26 -19.86
CA LEU A 92 7.98 0.07 -19.36
C LEU A 92 8.65 1.15 -20.23
N SER A 93 8.48 1.10 -21.55
CA SER A 93 8.94 2.15 -22.46
C SER A 93 8.30 3.51 -22.16
N LEU A 94 6.98 3.54 -21.89
CA LEU A 94 6.27 4.75 -21.52
C LEU A 94 6.71 5.29 -20.16
N LEU A 95 7.00 4.40 -19.20
CA LEU A 95 7.58 4.78 -17.91
C LEU A 95 8.96 5.42 -18.10
N ASP A 96 9.85 4.79 -18.87
CA ASP A 96 11.20 5.31 -19.12
C ASP A 96 11.15 6.67 -19.83
N PHE A 97 10.27 6.83 -20.84
CA PHE A 97 10.03 8.10 -21.50
C PHE A 97 9.52 9.17 -20.52
N THR A 98 8.61 8.80 -19.62
CA THR A 98 8.07 9.70 -18.59
C THR A 98 9.17 10.19 -17.65
N ILE A 99 10.03 9.29 -17.19
CA ILE A 99 11.14 9.62 -16.28
C ILE A 99 12.14 10.56 -16.97
N GLN A 100 12.57 10.23 -18.18
CA GLN A 100 13.51 11.07 -18.95
C GLN A 100 12.93 12.46 -19.23
N THR A 101 11.65 12.53 -19.59
CA THR A 101 10.96 13.79 -19.85
C THR A 101 10.82 14.61 -18.57
N ALA A 102 10.44 13.98 -17.46
CA ALA A 102 10.32 14.64 -16.16
C ALA A 102 11.66 15.23 -15.70
N ASP A 103 12.74 14.45 -15.79
CA ASP A 103 14.09 14.89 -15.43
C ASP A 103 14.52 16.11 -16.25
N SER A 104 14.28 16.10 -17.57
CA SER A 104 14.58 17.24 -18.46
C SER A 104 13.84 18.54 -18.08
N LEU A 105 12.74 18.43 -17.32
CA LEU A 105 11.91 19.54 -16.87
C LEU A 105 12.14 19.89 -15.39
N GLY A 106 13.14 19.27 -14.74
CA GLY A 106 13.42 19.42 -13.32
C GLY A 106 12.35 18.82 -12.41
N LEU A 107 11.53 17.91 -12.95
CA LEU A 107 10.55 17.12 -12.20
C LEU A 107 11.15 15.79 -11.74
N GLN A 108 10.52 15.15 -10.76
CA GLN A 108 10.86 13.79 -10.34
C GLN A 108 9.61 12.90 -10.42
N VAL A 109 9.84 11.59 -10.49
CA VAL A 109 8.79 10.57 -10.65
C VAL A 109 8.87 9.57 -9.52
N ASP A 110 7.74 9.35 -8.85
CA ASP A 110 7.50 8.23 -7.97
C ASP A 110 6.44 7.30 -8.60
N MET A 111 6.28 6.09 -8.05
CA MET A 111 5.15 5.22 -8.38
C MET A 111 4.67 4.39 -7.20
N ASN A 112 3.47 3.83 -7.28
CA ASN A 112 3.02 2.78 -6.36
C ASN A 112 3.55 1.39 -6.81
N LEU A 113 3.70 0.46 -5.86
CA LEU A 113 4.09 -0.92 -6.16
C LEU A 113 2.88 -1.77 -6.56
N GLY A 114 2.41 -1.60 -7.79
CA GLY A 114 1.31 -2.38 -8.36
C GLY A 114 0.24 -1.51 -8.98
N THR A 115 -1.00 -2.00 -9.00
CA THR A 115 -2.15 -1.29 -9.60
C THR A 115 -3.35 -1.34 -8.67
N GLY A 116 -4.21 -0.33 -8.72
CA GLY A 116 -5.43 -0.30 -7.90
C GLY A 116 -5.16 -0.53 -6.41
N TRP A 117 -6.03 -1.30 -5.73
CA TRP A 117 -5.86 -1.65 -4.31
C TRP A 117 -6.70 -2.87 -3.87
N PRO A 118 -6.28 -3.61 -2.82
CA PRO A 118 -4.94 -3.65 -2.23
C PRO A 118 -3.94 -4.34 -3.16
N TYR A 119 -2.67 -4.36 -2.77
CA TYR A 119 -1.62 -4.96 -3.61
C TYR A 119 -1.86 -6.42 -3.94
N GLY A 120 -1.54 -6.76 -5.17
CA GLY A 120 -1.78 -8.05 -5.74
C GLY A 120 -1.54 -8.00 -7.24
N GLY A 121 -1.85 -9.09 -7.91
CA GLY A 121 -1.68 -9.18 -9.34
C GLY A 121 -1.68 -10.61 -9.85
N PRO A 122 -1.52 -10.80 -11.16
CA PRO A 122 -1.62 -12.10 -11.81
C PRO A 122 -0.57 -13.10 -11.31
N GLN A 123 0.55 -12.63 -10.75
CA GLN A 123 1.58 -13.48 -10.16
C GLN A 123 1.21 -14.06 -8.79
N VAL A 124 0.18 -13.52 -8.13
CA VAL A 124 -0.22 -13.97 -6.78
C VAL A 124 -1.05 -15.25 -6.91
N SER A 125 -0.44 -16.39 -6.57
CA SER A 125 -1.16 -17.66 -6.47
C SER A 125 -2.14 -17.68 -5.30
N LEU A 126 -3.16 -18.56 -5.34
CA LEU A 126 -4.09 -18.74 -4.23
C LEU A 126 -3.38 -19.07 -2.91
N ALA A 127 -2.26 -19.82 -2.95
CA ALA A 127 -1.48 -20.15 -1.76
C ALA A 127 -0.89 -18.90 -1.08
N ASN A 128 -0.52 -17.89 -1.87
CA ASN A 128 0.05 -16.62 -1.42
C ASN A 128 -0.99 -15.51 -1.29
N ALA A 129 -2.26 -15.78 -1.59
CA ALA A 129 -3.33 -14.80 -1.51
C ALA A 129 -3.67 -14.50 -0.04
N ALA A 130 -4.20 -13.30 0.19
CA ALA A 130 -4.61 -12.81 1.51
C ALA A 130 -5.47 -13.83 2.27
N SER A 131 -5.05 -14.12 3.49
CA SER A 131 -5.66 -15.11 4.37
C SER A 131 -6.57 -14.45 5.41
N ARG A 132 -7.47 -15.23 6.00
CA ARG A 132 -8.32 -14.83 7.13
C ARG A 132 -8.57 -16.01 8.05
N LEU A 133 -8.96 -15.71 9.28
CA LEU A 133 -9.54 -16.70 10.18
C LEU A 133 -11.01 -16.90 9.85
N VAL A 134 -11.43 -18.15 9.86
CA VAL A 134 -12.84 -18.56 9.79
C VAL A 134 -13.16 -19.24 11.11
N ILE A 135 -14.23 -18.79 11.77
CA ILE A 135 -14.64 -19.32 13.07
C ILE A 135 -16.09 -19.75 12.98
N ASP A 136 -16.32 -21.04 13.19
CA ASP A 136 -17.63 -21.61 13.38
C ASP A 136 -17.86 -21.90 14.86
N SER A 137 -19.13 -21.88 15.30
CA SER A 137 -19.48 -22.25 16.66
C SER A 137 -20.70 -23.17 16.71
N LEU A 138 -20.70 -24.05 17.71
CA LEU A 138 -21.80 -24.98 17.97
C LEU A 138 -22.01 -25.14 19.48
N MET A 139 -23.23 -24.87 19.95
CA MET A 139 -23.63 -25.18 21.32
C MET A 139 -23.87 -26.68 21.49
N VAL A 140 -23.24 -27.27 22.50
CA VAL A 140 -23.36 -28.69 22.85
C VAL A 140 -23.78 -28.82 24.31
N PRO A 141 -25.07 -29.08 24.58
CA PRO A 141 -25.56 -29.33 25.92
C PRO A 141 -24.91 -30.55 26.58
N LYS A 142 -24.84 -30.53 27.91
CA LYS A 142 -24.40 -31.65 28.74
C LYS A 142 -25.15 -32.92 28.35
N GLY A 143 -24.40 -33.99 28.23
CA GLY A 143 -24.90 -35.30 27.83
C GLY A 143 -25.08 -35.47 26.32
N LYS A 144 -25.07 -34.40 25.52
CA LYS A 144 -25.22 -34.51 24.05
C LYS A 144 -23.93 -35.01 23.42
N ARG A 145 -24.09 -35.90 22.43
CA ARG A 145 -23.02 -36.37 21.54
C ARG A 145 -23.15 -35.67 20.19
N ILE A 146 -22.02 -35.23 19.64
CA ILE A 146 -21.92 -34.64 18.31
C ILE A 146 -21.02 -35.49 17.41
N ALA A 147 -21.32 -35.48 16.12
CA ALA A 147 -20.51 -36.07 15.06
C ALA A 147 -20.51 -35.08 13.88
N VAL A 148 -19.52 -34.20 13.83
CA VAL A 148 -19.48 -33.05 12.89
C VAL A 148 -18.27 -33.18 11.98
N ARG A 149 -18.44 -32.86 10.70
CA ARG A 149 -17.33 -32.78 9.74
C ARG A 149 -16.63 -31.42 9.90
N MET A 150 -15.30 -31.43 9.96
CA MET A 150 -14.46 -30.25 10.09
C MET A 150 -14.28 -29.57 8.72
N VAL A 151 -15.34 -28.88 8.31
CA VAL A 151 -15.42 -27.98 7.16
C VAL A 151 -16.13 -26.70 7.61
N PRO A 152 -15.74 -25.53 7.10
CA PRO A 152 -16.48 -24.30 7.36
C PRO A 152 -17.97 -24.44 7.02
N ASN A 153 -18.85 -23.89 7.86
CA ASN A 153 -20.29 -23.97 7.65
C ASN A 153 -20.75 -23.17 6.42
N ALA A 154 -20.17 -21.98 6.22
CA ALA A 154 -20.53 -21.13 5.09
C ALA A 154 -19.72 -21.51 3.84
N PRO A 155 -20.35 -21.75 2.67
CA PRO A 155 -19.64 -22.14 1.45
C PRO A 155 -18.54 -21.17 1.02
N LYS A 156 -18.76 -19.86 1.18
CA LYS A 156 -17.77 -18.80 0.90
C LYS A 156 -16.50 -18.89 1.75
N ASP A 157 -16.55 -19.62 2.86
CA ASP A 157 -15.44 -19.80 3.80
C ASP A 157 -14.61 -21.05 3.53
N THR A 158 -15.02 -21.87 2.55
CA THR A 158 -14.31 -23.12 2.22
C THR A 158 -13.06 -22.93 1.38
N LEU A 159 -12.88 -21.76 0.75
CA LEU A 159 -11.75 -21.46 -0.13
C LEU A 159 -10.42 -21.53 0.63
N GLY A 160 -9.60 -22.52 0.29
CA GLY A 160 -8.30 -22.75 0.93
C GLY A 160 -8.39 -23.06 2.43
N ALA A 161 -9.56 -23.50 2.91
CA ALA A 161 -9.80 -23.72 4.34
C ALA A 161 -8.97 -24.90 4.88
N SER A 162 -8.18 -24.63 5.91
CA SER A 162 -7.43 -25.62 6.68
C SER A 162 -7.78 -25.51 8.16
N LEU A 163 -8.04 -26.64 8.81
CA LEU A 163 -8.37 -26.68 10.23
C LEU A 163 -7.13 -26.28 11.04
N LEU A 164 -7.29 -25.31 11.94
CA LEU A 164 -6.26 -24.91 12.90
C LEU A 164 -6.52 -25.50 14.28
N SER A 165 -7.75 -25.35 14.80
CA SER A 165 -8.07 -25.79 16.15
C SER A 165 -9.57 -26.02 16.35
N VAL A 166 -9.90 -26.86 17.33
CA VAL A 166 -11.25 -27.06 17.86
C VAL A 166 -11.21 -26.90 19.37
N LEU A 167 -11.87 -25.87 19.89
CA LEU A 167 -11.85 -25.52 21.31
C LEU A 167 -13.27 -25.55 21.87
N ALA A 168 -13.48 -26.24 22.99
CA ALA A 168 -14.76 -26.24 23.70
C ALA A 168 -14.66 -25.39 24.96
N PHE A 169 -15.41 -24.29 25.02
CA PHE A 169 -15.46 -23.40 26.18
C PHE A 169 -16.70 -23.67 27.02
N ASP A 170 -16.53 -23.67 28.33
CA ASP A 170 -17.64 -23.64 29.28
C ASP A 170 -18.03 -22.20 29.64
N LYS A 171 -19.14 -22.08 30.40
CA LYS A 171 -19.67 -20.78 30.87
C LYS A 171 -18.75 -20.03 31.84
N GLU A 172 -17.79 -20.72 32.47
CA GLU A 172 -16.84 -20.14 33.43
C GLU A 172 -15.55 -19.67 32.74
N GLY A 173 -15.43 -19.87 31.42
CA GLY A 173 -14.25 -19.53 30.63
C GLY A 173 -13.17 -20.61 30.63
N GLY A 174 -13.42 -21.76 31.27
CA GLY A 174 -12.60 -22.95 31.12
C GLY A 174 -12.71 -23.51 29.70
N HIS A 175 -11.62 -24.11 29.20
CA HIS A 175 -11.61 -24.68 27.86
C HIS A 175 -10.99 -26.08 27.79
N LEU A 176 -11.42 -26.83 26.79
CA LEU A 176 -10.85 -28.11 26.39
C LEU A 176 -10.38 -28.01 24.95
N ASP A 177 -9.13 -28.42 24.68
CA ASP A 177 -8.65 -28.60 23.32
C ASP A 177 -9.16 -29.95 22.78
N LEU A 178 -10.08 -29.87 21.81
CA LEU A 178 -10.64 -31.03 21.12
C LEU A 178 -9.93 -31.33 19.81
N THR A 179 -8.94 -30.53 19.40
CA THR A 179 -8.19 -30.70 18.15
C THR A 179 -7.59 -32.11 18.02
N PRO A 180 -6.96 -32.70 19.06
CA PRO A 180 -6.40 -34.06 18.97
C PRO A 180 -7.46 -35.16 18.78
N LEU A 181 -8.74 -34.87 19.05
CA LEU A 181 -9.84 -35.81 18.89
C LEU A 181 -10.39 -35.85 17.46
N VAL A 182 -9.98 -34.93 16.60
CA VAL A 182 -10.39 -34.90 15.20
C VAL A 182 -9.68 -36.01 14.44
N LYS A 183 -10.46 -36.90 13.80
CA LYS A 183 -9.95 -37.99 12.95
C LYS A 183 -10.66 -37.94 11.61
N ASN A 184 -9.92 -38.11 10.51
CA ASN A 184 -10.48 -38.08 9.14
C ASN A 184 -11.38 -36.86 8.89
N ARG A 185 -10.96 -35.68 9.38
CA ARG A 185 -11.72 -34.43 9.35
C ARG A 185 -13.12 -34.53 10.00
N GLN A 186 -13.29 -35.38 11.00
CA GLN A 186 -14.53 -35.50 11.75
C GLN A 186 -14.24 -35.42 13.25
N LEU A 187 -15.05 -34.65 13.97
CA LEU A 187 -15.07 -34.63 15.42
C LEU A 187 -16.24 -35.48 15.92
N GLN A 188 -15.94 -36.50 16.72
CA GLN A 188 -16.94 -37.23 17.48
C GLN A 188 -16.68 -37.02 18.97
N TRP A 189 -17.60 -36.34 19.65
CA TRP A 189 -17.38 -35.93 21.04
C TRP A 189 -18.69 -35.84 21.83
N LYS A 190 -18.62 -36.06 23.16
CA LYS A 190 -19.76 -35.97 24.08
C LYS A 190 -19.42 -34.98 25.20
N ALA A 191 -20.26 -33.98 25.40
CA ALA A 191 -20.15 -33.03 26.50
C ALA A 191 -20.50 -33.72 27.83
N LYS A 192 -19.52 -34.25 28.56
CA LYS A 192 -19.80 -35.07 29.76
C LYS A 192 -20.09 -34.24 31.02
N LYS A 193 -19.37 -33.15 31.22
CA LYS A 193 -19.34 -32.41 32.50
C LYS A 193 -20.44 -31.34 32.57
N GLN A 194 -20.51 -30.49 31.56
CA GLN A 194 -21.41 -29.33 31.47
C GLN A 194 -21.74 -29.02 30.00
N ASP A 195 -22.46 -27.93 29.78
CA ASP A 195 -22.69 -27.36 28.46
C ASP A 195 -21.40 -26.71 27.95
N TYR A 196 -21.17 -26.81 26.64
CA TYR A 196 -20.01 -26.19 26.00
C TYR A 196 -20.41 -25.47 24.71
N VAL A 197 -19.73 -24.37 24.41
CA VAL A 197 -19.69 -23.79 23.07
C VAL A 197 -18.41 -24.29 22.40
N VAL A 198 -18.56 -25.06 21.33
CA VAL A 198 -17.43 -25.57 20.55
C VAL A 198 -17.15 -24.58 19.43
N TYR A 199 -15.97 -23.96 19.46
CA TYR A 199 -15.44 -23.14 18.38
C TYR A 199 -14.53 -23.98 17.49
N THR A 200 -14.76 -23.92 16.18
CA THR A 200 -13.89 -24.52 15.19
C THR A 200 -13.23 -23.42 14.39
N ILE A 201 -11.90 -23.39 14.40
CA ILE A 201 -11.09 -22.33 13.82
C ILE A 201 -10.35 -22.90 12.61
N TYR A 202 -10.50 -22.23 11.46
CA TYR A 202 -9.78 -22.52 10.23
C TYR A 202 -8.94 -21.31 9.81
N SER A 203 -7.81 -21.55 9.14
CA SER A 203 -7.24 -20.58 8.22
C SER A 203 -7.95 -20.76 6.88
N GLY A 204 -8.37 -19.67 6.26
CA GLY A 204 -8.98 -19.67 4.93
C GLY A 204 -8.43 -18.55 4.07
N LYS A 205 -8.77 -18.56 2.79
CA LYS A 205 -8.43 -17.46 1.88
C LYS A 205 -9.59 -16.48 1.80
N THR A 206 -9.25 -15.20 1.67
CA THR A 206 -10.25 -14.14 1.48
C THR A 206 -10.93 -14.24 0.12
N GLY A 207 -10.21 -14.76 -0.89
CA GLY A 207 -10.63 -14.70 -2.28
C GLY A 207 -10.63 -13.27 -2.85
N GLN A 208 -10.05 -12.32 -2.12
CA GLN A 208 -10.03 -10.92 -2.51
C GLN A 208 -9.17 -10.73 -3.75
N MET A 209 -9.74 -10.06 -4.75
CA MET A 209 -9.04 -9.62 -5.94
C MET A 209 -8.60 -8.16 -5.76
N VAL A 210 -7.54 -7.78 -6.47
CA VAL A 210 -7.16 -6.37 -6.64
C VAL A 210 -8.37 -5.62 -7.19
N LYS A 211 -8.82 -4.60 -6.47
CA LYS A 211 -9.90 -3.72 -6.92
C LYS A 211 -9.31 -2.70 -7.86
N ARG A 212 -10.07 -2.37 -8.92
CA ARG A 212 -9.71 -1.28 -9.84
C ARG A 212 -8.32 -1.48 -10.47
N ALA A 213 -7.94 -2.73 -10.67
CA ALA A 213 -6.68 -3.07 -11.32
C ALA A 213 -6.58 -2.41 -12.69
N ALA A 214 -5.37 -1.97 -13.04
CA ALA A 214 -5.08 -1.63 -14.43
C ALA A 214 -5.05 -2.93 -15.26
N PRO A 215 -5.24 -2.83 -16.59
CA PRO A 215 -5.04 -3.95 -17.50
C PRO A 215 -3.71 -4.67 -17.21
N GLY A 216 -3.71 -6.00 -17.06
CA GLY A 216 -2.52 -6.79 -16.72
C GLY A 216 -2.10 -6.76 -15.24
N GLY A 217 -2.85 -6.03 -14.41
CA GLY A 217 -2.69 -5.94 -12.96
C GLY A 217 -3.71 -6.77 -12.17
N GLU A 218 -4.60 -7.50 -12.83
CA GLU A 218 -5.67 -8.27 -12.21
C GLU A 218 -5.14 -9.53 -11.52
N GLY A 219 -5.63 -9.81 -10.31
CA GLY A 219 -5.28 -11.05 -9.62
C GLY A 219 -5.64 -11.00 -8.15
N TYR A 220 -5.20 -12.01 -7.41
CA TYR A 220 -5.43 -12.07 -5.96
C TYR A 220 -4.65 -10.98 -5.23
N THR A 221 -5.23 -10.45 -4.16
CA THR A 221 -4.51 -9.65 -3.17
C THR A 221 -3.47 -10.52 -2.47
N VAL A 222 -2.25 -10.01 -2.32
CA VAL A 222 -1.14 -10.70 -1.65
C VAL A 222 -1.39 -10.86 -0.15
N ASP A 223 -0.92 -11.95 0.44
CA ASP A 223 -0.89 -12.12 1.89
C ASP A 223 0.18 -11.24 2.53
N HIS A 224 -0.23 -10.07 3.00
CA HIS A 224 0.63 -9.08 3.63
C HIS A 224 1.32 -9.56 4.92
N TYR A 225 0.87 -10.67 5.52
CA TYR A 225 1.48 -11.23 6.73
C TYR A 225 2.47 -12.37 6.43
N SER A 226 2.63 -12.75 5.17
CA SER A 226 3.53 -13.83 4.76
C SER A 226 4.78 -13.27 4.08
N LYS A 227 5.93 -13.41 4.73
CA LYS A 227 7.24 -13.06 4.15
C LYS A 227 7.45 -13.73 2.78
N LYS A 228 7.13 -15.03 2.69
CA LYS A 228 7.22 -15.79 1.44
C LYS A 228 6.32 -15.22 0.35
N ALA A 229 5.09 -14.83 0.69
CA ALA A 229 4.16 -14.26 -0.28
C ALA A 229 4.66 -12.90 -0.80
N LEU A 230 5.20 -12.07 0.10
CA LEU A 230 5.81 -10.79 -0.28
C LEU A 230 7.03 -10.98 -1.18
N GLU A 231 7.97 -11.85 -0.81
CA GLU A 231 9.15 -12.15 -1.63
C GLU A 231 8.74 -12.63 -3.04
N GLN A 232 7.75 -13.52 -3.12
CA GLN A 232 7.24 -14.00 -4.41
C GLN A 232 6.51 -12.90 -5.20
N TYR A 233 5.78 -12.01 -4.52
CA TYR A 233 5.11 -10.87 -5.15
C TYR A 233 6.10 -9.91 -5.81
N LEU A 234 7.23 -9.65 -5.16
CA LEU A 234 8.26 -8.72 -5.61
C LEU A 234 9.01 -9.20 -6.86
N THR A 235 9.15 -10.52 -7.07
CA THR A 235 9.93 -11.07 -8.20
C THR A 235 9.50 -10.55 -9.58
N ARG A 236 8.20 -10.30 -9.78
CA ARG A 236 7.69 -9.73 -11.04
C ARG A 236 8.20 -8.31 -11.27
N PHE A 237 8.28 -7.51 -10.20
CA PHE A 237 8.76 -6.13 -10.27
C PHE A 237 10.28 -6.08 -10.40
N ASP A 238 11.00 -6.93 -9.68
CA ASP A 238 12.46 -7.05 -9.81
C ASP A 238 12.86 -7.38 -11.26
N ALA A 239 12.14 -8.30 -11.91
CA ALA A 239 12.36 -8.63 -13.31
C ALA A 239 12.02 -7.46 -14.25
N ALA A 240 10.89 -6.79 -14.02
CA ALA A 240 10.45 -5.68 -14.87
C ALA A 240 11.38 -4.45 -14.78
N PHE A 241 11.88 -4.14 -13.59
CA PHE A 241 12.73 -2.98 -13.35
C PHE A 241 14.23 -3.26 -13.43
N GLN A 242 14.62 -4.45 -13.89
CA GLN A 242 16.04 -4.77 -14.07
C GLN A 242 16.71 -3.82 -15.08
N ASN A 243 15.99 -3.42 -16.14
CA ASN A 243 16.51 -2.57 -17.22
C ASN A 243 15.64 -1.34 -17.54
N SER A 244 14.59 -1.10 -16.75
CA SER A 244 13.64 0.01 -16.93
C SER A 244 13.29 0.63 -15.57
N GLY A 245 12.72 1.84 -15.56
CA GLY A 245 12.40 2.59 -14.34
C GLY A 245 13.62 3.29 -13.72
N ASN A 246 14.74 3.36 -14.44
CA ASN A 246 15.95 4.05 -13.99
C ASN A 246 15.66 5.55 -13.82
N GLY A 247 15.76 6.05 -12.58
CA GLY A 247 15.45 7.44 -12.24
C GLY A 247 14.14 7.64 -11.48
N LEU A 248 13.39 6.57 -11.21
CA LEU A 248 12.35 6.59 -10.16
C LEU A 248 12.99 7.01 -8.83
N ARG A 249 12.40 7.99 -8.16
CA ARG A 249 12.88 8.48 -6.87
C ARG A 249 12.38 7.59 -5.73
N ALA A 250 11.13 7.15 -5.78
CA ALA A 250 10.55 6.22 -4.81
C ALA A 250 9.51 5.30 -5.45
N ILE A 251 9.40 4.10 -4.87
CA ILE A 251 8.30 3.17 -5.10
C ILE A 251 7.58 2.95 -3.77
N PHE A 252 6.31 3.31 -3.68
CA PHE A 252 5.54 3.23 -2.45
C PHE A 252 4.88 1.86 -2.24
N ASN A 253 4.86 1.46 -0.96
CA ASN A 253 4.06 0.38 -0.39
C ASN A 253 3.05 0.99 0.58
#